data_AF-A0A975SB95-F1
#
_entry.id   AF-A0A975SB95-F1
#
_cell.length_a   1.000
_cell.length_b   1.000
_cell.length_c   1.000
_cell.angle_alpha   90.00
_cell.angle_beta   90.00
_cell.angle_gamma   90.00
#
_symmetry.space_group_name_H-M   'P 1'
#
loop_
_entity.id
_entity.type
_entity.pdbx_description
1 polymer ?
#
loop_
_entity_poly.entity_id
_entity_poly.type
_entity_poly.pdbx_seq_one_letter_code
_entity_poly.pdbx_strand_id
1 'polypeptide(L)'
;MNKLEFQEANHSYTLGGKNLISVTQAIKLILGEKYEGVAEEVLATAASYGTKIHELIERLEKGQALNYLDLSEKEMQTIEDYKRIKNFESKYVEHRVHYKDLYAGTIDGVGENIIYDIKTTASVEYDYIALQLSLYLMAYDEKNYDSYKAYCLHFPKRERAKKIRVALLEKDAILKIIGIIEDKLGGGENDE
;
A
#
# COMPACT_ATOMS: atom_id res chain seq x y z
N MET A 1 6.30 -22.42 -10.00
CA MET A 1 5.60 -21.29 -9.34
C MET A 1 4.79 -20.59 -10.41
N ASN A 2 3.51 -20.35 -10.14
CA ASN A 2 2.67 -19.58 -11.04
C ASN A 2 3.16 -18.13 -11.06
N LYS A 3 3.12 -17.48 -12.24
CA LYS A 3 3.54 -16.09 -12.39
C LYS A 3 2.41 -15.17 -11.94
N LEU A 4 2.73 -14.19 -11.09
CA LEU A 4 1.82 -13.09 -10.75
C LEU A 4 1.84 -12.07 -11.89
N GLU A 5 0.68 -11.74 -12.41
CA GLU A 5 0.49 -10.74 -13.45
C GLU A 5 -0.38 -9.59 -12.90
N PHE A 6 -0.06 -8.37 -13.30
CA PHE A 6 -0.80 -7.17 -12.93
C PHE A 6 -1.32 -6.50 -14.18
N GLN A 7 -2.63 -6.23 -14.20
CA GLN A 7 -3.30 -5.53 -15.28
C GLN A 7 -3.57 -4.09 -14.81
N GLU A 8 -2.81 -3.16 -15.36
CA GLU A 8 -2.85 -1.75 -14.94
C GLU A 8 -4.21 -1.10 -15.25
N ALA A 9 -4.84 -1.46 -16.37
CA ALA A 9 -6.10 -0.87 -16.84
C ALA A 9 -7.27 -1.00 -15.85
N ASN A 10 -7.30 -2.07 -15.06
CA ASN A 10 -8.35 -2.35 -14.09
C ASN A 10 -7.81 -2.59 -12.67
N HIS A 11 -6.51 -2.32 -12.45
CA HIS A 11 -5.81 -2.57 -11.19
C HIS A 11 -6.07 -3.99 -10.64
N SER A 12 -5.98 -5.01 -11.49
CA SER A 12 -6.27 -6.40 -11.11
C SER A 12 -5.02 -7.28 -11.11
N TYR A 13 -5.08 -8.35 -10.33
CA TYR A 13 -3.98 -9.30 -10.15
C TYR A 13 -4.44 -10.70 -10.54
N THR A 14 -3.63 -11.41 -11.33
CA THR A 14 -3.86 -12.81 -11.70
C THR A 14 -2.66 -13.68 -11.35
N LEU A 15 -2.89 -14.87 -10.80
CA LEU A 15 -1.85 -15.86 -10.49
C LEU A 15 -2.17 -17.15 -11.24
N GLY A 16 -1.45 -17.41 -12.33
CA GLY A 16 -1.69 -18.59 -13.16
C GLY A 16 -3.13 -18.68 -13.71
N GLY A 17 -3.72 -17.53 -14.06
CA GLY A 17 -5.08 -17.42 -14.59
C GLY A 17 -6.20 -17.25 -13.55
N LYS A 18 -5.91 -17.42 -12.25
CA LYS A 18 -6.87 -17.14 -11.17
C LYS A 18 -6.81 -15.67 -10.79
N ASN A 19 -7.96 -14.99 -10.71
CA ASN A 19 -8.05 -13.63 -10.17
C ASN A 19 -7.83 -13.64 -8.66
N LEU A 20 -7.04 -12.68 -8.16
CA LEU A 20 -6.85 -12.42 -6.74
C LEU A 20 -7.47 -11.08 -6.39
N ILE A 21 -8.02 -10.98 -5.19
CA ILE A 21 -8.40 -9.67 -4.67
C ILE A 21 -7.14 -8.87 -4.30
N SER A 22 -7.19 -7.56 -4.48
CA SER A 22 -6.15 -6.67 -3.97
C SER A 22 -6.16 -6.60 -2.45
N VAL A 23 -5.04 -6.24 -1.82
CA VAL A 23 -5.00 -5.93 -0.38
C VAL A 23 -6.02 -4.85 0.00
N THR A 24 -6.23 -3.84 -0.86
CA THR A 24 -7.28 -2.84 -0.66
C THR A 24 -8.67 -3.45 -0.58
N GLN A 25 -9.00 -4.39 -1.47
CA GLN A 25 -10.28 -5.12 -1.43
C GLN A 25 -10.36 -6.04 -0.22
N ALA A 26 -9.27 -6.70 0.17
CA ALA A 26 -9.22 -7.53 1.38
C ALA A 26 -9.52 -6.70 2.65
N ILE A 27 -8.96 -5.50 2.75
CA ILE A 27 -9.24 -4.59 3.86
C ILE A 27 -10.72 -4.17 3.86
N LYS A 28 -11.32 -3.88 2.71
CA LYS A 28 -12.76 -3.55 2.61
C LYS A 28 -13.65 -4.67 3.15
N LEU A 29 -13.29 -5.94 2.94
CA LEU A 29 -14.02 -7.08 3.52
C LEU A 29 -13.98 -7.08 5.06
N ILE A 30 -12.93 -6.53 5.66
CA ILE A 30 -12.72 -6.55 7.12
C ILE A 30 -13.25 -5.28 7.79
N LEU A 31 -12.97 -4.10 7.21
CA LEU A 31 -13.28 -2.79 7.80
C LEU A 31 -14.51 -2.11 7.18
N GLY A 32 -15.08 -2.67 6.11
CA GLY A 32 -16.20 -2.08 5.35
C GLY A 32 -15.77 -1.08 4.28
N GLU A 33 -16.76 -0.59 3.52
CA GLU A 33 -16.60 0.52 2.58
C GLU A 33 -16.39 1.82 3.35
N LYS A 34 -15.46 2.65 2.87
CA LYS A 34 -15.21 3.99 3.40
C LYS A 34 -15.56 4.99 2.30
N TYR A 35 -15.98 6.19 2.70
CA TYR A 35 -16.37 7.32 1.85
C TYR A 35 -17.78 7.30 1.27
N GLU A 36 -18.72 6.56 1.87
CA GLU A 36 -20.15 6.75 1.59
C GLU A 36 -20.54 8.24 1.80
N GLY A 37 -21.03 8.88 0.73
CA GLY A 37 -21.46 10.28 0.75
C GLY A 37 -20.39 11.34 0.45
N VAL A 38 -19.16 10.96 0.12
CA VAL A 38 -18.15 11.91 -0.40
C VAL A 38 -18.34 12.11 -1.90
N ALA A 39 -18.29 13.37 -2.36
CA ALA A 39 -18.45 13.68 -3.78
C ALA A 39 -17.33 13.07 -4.64
N GLU A 40 -17.71 12.48 -5.78
CA GLU A 40 -16.80 11.77 -6.69
C GLU A 40 -15.63 12.64 -7.16
N GLU A 41 -15.88 13.93 -7.43
CA GLU A 41 -14.84 14.91 -7.81
C GLU A 41 -13.75 15.07 -6.73
N VAL A 42 -14.14 15.02 -5.46
CA VAL A 42 -13.21 15.11 -4.32
C VAL A 42 -12.36 13.84 -4.25
N LEU A 43 -12.96 12.67 -4.47
CA LEU A 43 -12.24 11.39 -4.50
C LEU A 43 -11.27 11.32 -5.68
N ALA A 44 -11.71 11.73 -6.88
CA ALA A 44 -10.87 11.78 -8.08
C ALA A 44 -9.68 12.74 -7.91
N THR A 45 -9.91 13.91 -7.31
CA THR A 45 -8.84 14.87 -7.03
C THR A 45 -7.83 14.32 -6.00
N ALA A 46 -8.31 13.65 -4.95
CA ALA A 46 -7.45 13.03 -3.95
C ALA A 46 -6.62 11.88 -4.54
N ALA A 47 -7.24 11.04 -5.38
CA ALA A 47 -6.58 9.95 -6.08
C ALA A 47 -5.49 10.47 -7.02
N SER A 48 -5.81 11.46 -7.87
CA SER A 48 -4.82 12.06 -8.80
C SER A 48 -3.64 12.68 -8.05
N TYR A 49 -3.88 13.35 -6.93
CA TYR A 49 -2.79 13.87 -6.08
C TYR A 49 -1.94 12.72 -5.50
N GLY A 50 -2.59 11.66 -5.01
CA GLY A 50 -1.90 10.45 -4.53
C GLY A 50 -0.96 9.85 -5.57
N THR A 51 -1.49 9.57 -6.76
CA THR A 51 -0.73 9.01 -7.89
C THR A 51 0.51 9.84 -8.21
N LYS A 52 0.37 11.16 -8.33
CA LYS A 52 1.50 12.06 -8.63
C LYS A 52 2.60 12.00 -7.58
N ILE A 53 2.24 11.95 -6.30
CA ILE A 53 3.21 11.90 -5.20
C ILE A 53 3.93 10.54 -5.18
N HIS A 54 3.20 9.45 -5.41
CA HIS A 54 3.76 8.10 -5.54
C HIS A 54 4.74 8.02 -6.71
N GLU A 55 4.32 8.41 -7.91
CA GLU A 55 5.17 8.42 -9.11
C GLU A 55 6.43 9.26 -8.88
N LEU A 56 6.30 10.45 -8.29
CA LEU A 56 7.45 11.30 -7.99
C LEU A 56 8.45 10.61 -7.05
N ILE A 57 7.98 9.99 -5.98
CA ILE A 57 8.82 9.28 -5.01
C ILE A 57 9.45 8.02 -5.62
N GLU A 58 8.69 7.26 -6.40
CA GLU A 58 9.20 6.09 -7.10
C GLU A 58 10.36 6.46 -8.04
N ARG A 59 10.19 7.55 -8.82
CA ARG A 59 11.24 8.06 -9.72
C ARG A 59 12.49 8.47 -8.95
N LEU A 60 12.33 9.12 -7.79
CA LEU A 60 13.46 9.46 -6.90
C LEU A 60 14.20 8.22 -6.42
N GLU A 61 13.48 7.22 -5.92
CA GLU A 61 14.09 5.98 -5.40
C GLU A 61 14.78 5.18 -6.50
N LYS A 62 14.27 5.21 -7.73
CA LYS A 62 14.89 4.59 -8.91
C LYS A 62 16.07 5.39 -9.46
N GLY A 63 16.44 6.51 -8.84
CA GLY A 63 17.55 7.36 -9.27
C GLY A 63 17.32 8.02 -10.62
N GLN A 64 16.06 8.18 -11.04
CA GLN A 64 15.75 8.80 -12.32
C GLN A 64 16.02 10.30 -12.26
N ALA A 65 16.55 10.85 -13.35
CA ALA A 65 16.74 12.29 -13.46
C ALA A 65 15.38 13.01 -13.41
N LEU A 66 15.26 13.96 -12.47
CA LEU A 66 14.13 14.89 -12.41
C LEU A 66 14.59 16.24 -12.94
N ASN A 67 13.85 16.78 -13.91
CA ASN A 67 14.03 18.16 -14.34
C ASN A 67 13.32 19.07 -13.34
N TYR A 68 14.07 19.74 -12.48
CA TYR A 68 13.51 20.63 -11.46
C TYR A 68 12.74 21.82 -12.05
N LEU A 69 12.98 22.19 -13.31
CA LEU A 69 12.22 23.24 -13.99
C LEU A 69 10.79 22.83 -14.32
N ASP A 70 10.50 21.53 -14.39
CA ASP A 70 9.18 20.99 -14.71
C ASP A 70 8.37 20.67 -13.44
N LEU A 71 8.95 20.87 -12.26
CA LEU A 71 8.31 20.56 -10.98
C LEU A 71 7.58 21.79 -10.43
N SER A 72 6.36 21.58 -9.97
CA SER A 72 5.63 22.55 -9.14
C SER A 72 6.32 22.75 -7.79
N GLU A 73 6.04 23.88 -7.14
CA GLU A 73 6.50 24.14 -5.76
C GLU A 73 6.11 23.02 -4.79
N LYS A 74 4.93 22.42 -4.97
CA LYS A 74 4.47 21.31 -4.14
C LYS A 74 5.27 20.03 -4.36
N GLU A 75 5.65 19.73 -5.60
CA GLU A 75 6.49 18.58 -5.93
C GLU A 75 7.91 18.76 -5.41
N MET A 76 8.49 19.95 -5.57
CA MET A 76 9.78 20.28 -4.96
C MET A 76 9.73 20.12 -3.44
N GLN A 77 8.69 20.64 -2.80
CA GLN A 77 8.52 20.47 -1.35
C GLN A 77 8.37 18.99 -0.96
N THR A 78 7.69 18.19 -1.78
CA THR A 78 7.53 16.75 -1.57
C THR A 78 8.88 16.03 -1.62
N ILE A 79 9.75 16.38 -2.58
CA ILE A 79 11.11 15.83 -2.67
C ILE A 79 11.90 16.13 -1.40
N GLU A 80 11.89 17.39 -0.95
CA GLU A 80 12.59 17.80 0.27
C GLU A 80 12.05 17.09 1.51
N ASP A 81 10.73 17.01 1.63
CA ASP A 81 10.06 16.34 2.73
C ASP A 81 10.38 14.84 2.74
N TYR A 82 10.36 14.20 1.57
CA TYR A 82 10.72 12.81 1.40
C TYR A 82 12.16 12.55 1.86
N LYS A 83 13.14 13.32 1.34
CA LYS A 83 14.56 13.23 1.74
C LYS A 83 14.76 13.45 3.25
N ARG A 84 13.95 14.33 3.86
CA ARG A 84 14.02 14.62 5.29
C ARG A 84 13.47 13.47 6.15
N ILE A 85 12.36 12.84 5.76
CA ILE A 85 11.69 11.82 6.58
C ILE A 85 12.19 10.40 6.31
N LYS A 86 12.59 10.11 5.07
CA LYS A 86 13.13 8.82 4.61
C LYS A 86 14.60 8.72 5.03
N ASN A 87 14.80 8.23 6.26
CA ASN A 87 16.13 8.05 6.86
C ASN A 87 16.63 6.60 6.78
N PHE A 88 16.17 5.85 5.76
CA PHE A 88 16.55 4.47 5.51
C PHE A 88 16.51 4.20 4.01
N GLU A 89 17.30 3.24 3.55
CA GLU A 89 17.36 2.85 2.13
C GLU A 89 16.26 1.83 1.80
N SER A 90 15.82 1.83 0.55
CA SER A 90 14.90 0.82 0.03
C SER A 90 15.69 -0.23 -0.75
N LYS A 91 15.40 -1.49 -0.45
CA LYS A 91 15.85 -2.66 -1.21
C LYS A 91 14.96 -2.90 -2.43
N TYR A 92 13.65 -2.70 -2.26
CA TYR A 92 12.65 -2.81 -3.30
C TYR A 92 11.67 -1.63 -3.22
N VAL A 93 11.16 -1.23 -4.38
CA VAL A 93 10.18 -0.15 -4.58
C VAL A 93 9.16 -0.66 -5.60
N GLU A 94 7.87 -0.36 -5.39
CA GLU A 94 6.77 -0.90 -6.20
C GLU A 94 6.83 -2.43 -6.32
N HIS A 95 6.98 -3.10 -5.18
CA HIS A 95 7.21 -4.54 -5.13
C HIS A 95 5.90 -5.31 -5.08
N ARG A 96 5.59 -6.04 -6.16
CA ARG A 96 4.39 -6.86 -6.24
C ARG A 96 4.55 -8.16 -5.45
N VAL A 97 3.56 -8.44 -4.62
CA VAL A 97 3.51 -9.63 -3.74
C VAL A 97 2.15 -10.30 -3.82
N HIS A 98 2.10 -11.56 -3.45
CA HIS A 98 0.86 -12.31 -3.29
C HIS A 98 0.95 -13.25 -2.10
N TYR A 99 -0.15 -13.43 -1.39
CA TYR A 99 -0.26 -14.43 -0.34
C TYR A 99 -1.05 -15.61 -0.88
N LYS A 100 -0.34 -16.71 -1.16
CA LYS A 100 -0.90 -17.91 -1.80
C LYS A 100 -1.67 -17.50 -3.07
N ASP A 101 -2.88 -17.99 -3.25
CA ASP A 101 -3.80 -17.66 -4.34
C ASP A 101 -5.04 -16.90 -3.84
N LEU A 102 -4.88 -16.17 -2.71
CA LEU A 102 -5.95 -15.47 -2.01
C LEU A 102 -5.99 -13.97 -2.36
N TYR A 103 -4.90 -13.26 -2.06
CA TYR A 103 -4.79 -11.83 -2.34
C TYR A 103 -3.41 -11.45 -2.87
N ALA A 104 -3.35 -10.28 -3.52
CA ALA A 104 -2.13 -9.70 -4.04
C ALA A 104 -2.09 -8.18 -3.82
N GLY A 105 -0.94 -7.57 -4.01
CA GLY A 105 -0.81 -6.13 -4.02
C GLY A 105 0.59 -5.66 -4.34
N THR A 106 0.74 -4.36 -4.43
CA THR A 106 2.02 -3.69 -4.64
C THR A 106 2.40 -2.95 -3.36
N ILE A 107 3.60 -3.21 -2.86
CA ILE A 107 4.19 -2.53 -1.72
C ILE A 107 5.00 -1.35 -2.23
N ASP A 108 4.72 -0.15 -1.73
CA ASP A 108 5.43 1.07 -2.14
C ASP A 108 6.94 0.95 -1.90
N GLY A 109 7.35 0.38 -0.76
CA GLY A 109 8.73 -0.05 -0.60
C GLY A 109 9.07 -0.91 0.61
N VAL A 110 10.21 -1.57 0.47
CA VAL A 110 10.79 -2.48 1.44
C VAL A 110 12.26 -2.14 1.61
N GLY A 111 12.72 -1.92 2.84
CA GLY A 111 14.13 -1.76 3.21
C GLY A 111 14.65 -2.98 3.98
N GLU A 112 15.79 -2.82 4.64
CA GLU A 112 16.35 -3.85 5.53
C GLU A 112 15.49 -4.00 6.80
N ASN A 113 14.71 -5.08 6.90
CA ASN A 113 13.71 -5.30 7.96
C ASN A 113 12.76 -4.10 8.17
N ILE A 114 12.46 -3.39 7.09
CA ILE A 114 11.52 -2.26 7.08
C ILE A 114 10.52 -2.47 5.95
N ILE A 115 9.24 -2.26 6.24
CA ILE A 115 8.19 -2.12 5.23
C ILE A 115 7.54 -0.75 5.40
N TYR A 116 7.20 -0.10 4.30
CA TYR A 116 6.51 1.19 4.38
C TYR A 116 5.52 1.40 3.25
N ASP A 117 4.56 2.28 3.52
CA ASP A 117 3.54 2.74 2.58
C ASP A 117 3.44 4.27 2.67
N ILE A 118 3.15 4.90 1.53
CA ILE A 118 3.06 6.32 1.31
C ILE A 118 1.58 6.71 1.28
N LYS A 119 1.15 7.54 2.23
CA LYS A 119 -0.23 8.04 2.27
C LYS A 119 -0.28 9.53 2.02
N THR A 120 -1.21 9.96 1.17
CA THR A 120 -1.46 11.38 0.86
C THR A 120 -2.80 11.88 1.43
N THR A 121 -3.45 11.05 2.25
CA THR A 121 -4.75 11.32 2.86
C THR A 121 -4.68 12.54 3.79
N ALA A 122 -5.83 13.16 4.09
CA ALA A 122 -5.89 14.29 5.02
C ALA A 122 -5.47 13.88 6.44
N SER A 123 -5.85 12.67 6.87
CA SER A 123 -5.51 12.07 8.15
C SER A 123 -5.14 10.59 7.94
N VAL A 124 -4.33 10.04 8.86
CA VAL A 124 -3.93 8.63 8.81
C VAL A 124 -4.96 7.79 9.53
N GLU A 125 -5.46 6.76 8.83
CA GLU A 125 -6.33 5.75 9.40
C GLU A 125 -5.48 4.59 9.92
N TYR A 126 -5.19 4.60 11.22
CA TYR A 126 -4.23 3.69 11.84
C TYR A 126 -4.60 2.20 11.67
N ASP A 127 -5.86 1.83 11.85
CA ASP A 127 -6.30 0.44 11.67
C ASP A 127 -6.16 -0.03 10.23
N TYR A 128 -6.45 0.86 9.26
CA TYR A 128 -6.31 0.55 7.85
C TYR A 128 -4.86 0.32 7.48
N ILE A 129 -3.96 1.24 7.84
CA ILE A 129 -2.54 1.14 7.46
C ILE A 129 -1.81 0.02 8.20
N ALA A 130 -2.19 -0.26 9.45
CA ALA A 130 -1.70 -1.41 10.19
C ALA A 130 -2.09 -2.71 9.48
N LEU A 131 -3.37 -2.87 9.14
CA LEU A 131 -3.85 -4.06 8.43
C LEU A 131 -3.20 -4.19 7.05
N GLN A 132 -3.09 -3.09 6.30
CA GLN A 132 -2.45 -3.06 4.98
C GLN A 132 -1.00 -3.54 5.04
N LEU A 133 -0.18 -2.94 5.91
CA LEU A 133 1.24 -3.29 6.04
C LEU A 133 1.42 -4.71 6.59
N SER A 134 0.53 -5.17 7.48
CA SER A 134 0.53 -6.56 7.96
C SER A 134 0.20 -7.57 6.86
N LEU A 135 -0.80 -7.32 6.02
CA LEU A 135 -1.14 -8.19 4.88
C LEU A 135 0.01 -8.22 3.86
N TYR A 136 0.59 -7.07 3.52
CA TYR A 136 1.75 -7.01 2.65
C TYR A 136 2.94 -7.79 3.20
N LEU A 137 3.23 -7.67 4.49
CA LEU A 137 4.35 -8.36 5.09
C LEU A 137 4.13 -9.87 5.16
N MET A 138 2.89 -10.33 5.40
CA MET A 138 2.56 -11.75 5.29
C MET A 138 2.79 -12.29 3.87
N ALA A 139 2.46 -11.52 2.84
CA ALA A 139 2.71 -11.89 1.44
C ALA A 139 4.20 -11.83 1.06
N TYR A 140 4.97 -10.92 1.66
CA TYR A 140 6.37 -10.68 1.32
C TYR A 140 7.34 -11.60 2.07
N ASP A 141 7.25 -11.66 3.41
CA ASP A 141 8.18 -12.40 4.26
C ASP A 141 7.50 -12.89 5.55
N GLU A 142 6.55 -13.81 5.40
CA GLU A 142 5.86 -14.47 6.52
C GLU A 142 6.83 -15.08 7.55
N LYS A 143 8.00 -15.55 7.12
CA LYS A 143 8.95 -16.22 8.03
C LYS A 143 9.59 -15.25 9.00
N ASN A 144 9.97 -14.07 8.53
CA ASN A 144 10.64 -13.06 9.34
C ASN A 144 9.71 -11.93 9.80
N TYR A 145 8.38 -12.12 9.73
CA TYR A 145 7.36 -11.12 10.04
C TYR A 145 7.69 -10.26 11.30
N ASP A 146 8.02 -10.90 12.42
CA ASP A 146 8.25 -10.22 13.70
C ASP A 146 9.55 -9.38 13.75
N SER A 147 10.44 -9.54 12.77
CA SER A 147 11.68 -8.77 12.67
C SER A 147 11.49 -7.39 12.02
N TYR A 148 10.36 -7.16 11.34
CA TYR A 148 10.13 -5.96 10.55
C TYR A 148 9.62 -4.78 11.38
N LYS A 149 10.03 -3.57 10.97
CA LYS A 149 9.42 -2.32 11.39
C LYS A 149 8.55 -1.78 10.27
N ALA A 150 7.35 -1.32 10.60
CA ALA A 150 6.42 -0.73 9.65
C ALA A 150 6.37 0.80 9.79
N TYR A 151 6.35 1.51 8.66
CA TYR A 151 6.19 2.96 8.64
C TYR A 151 5.13 3.42 7.63
N CYS A 152 4.41 4.47 7.99
CA CYS A 152 3.63 5.28 7.07
C CYS A 152 4.41 6.56 6.79
N LEU A 153 4.71 6.82 5.52
CA LEU A 153 5.25 8.10 5.06
C LEU A 153 4.06 8.95 4.62
N HIS A 154 3.61 9.84 5.51
CA HIS A 154 2.39 10.61 5.33
C HIS A 154 2.68 11.98 4.72
N PHE A 155 2.09 12.27 3.56
CA PHE A 155 2.20 13.49 2.76
C PHE A 155 0.84 14.19 2.60
N PRO A 156 0.27 14.73 3.70
CA PRO A 156 -0.99 15.46 3.64
C PRO A 156 -0.87 16.71 2.74
N LYS A 157 -1.97 17.10 2.09
CA LYS A 157 -1.98 18.23 1.15
C LYS A 157 -1.60 19.56 1.83
N ARG A 158 -2.02 19.77 3.08
CA ARG A 158 -1.94 21.06 3.80
C ARG A 158 -0.93 21.10 4.96
N GLU A 159 -0.27 19.99 5.27
CA GLU A 159 0.72 19.93 6.35
C GLU A 159 2.08 19.43 5.83
N ARG A 160 3.13 19.55 6.65
CA ARG A 160 4.44 18.96 6.38
C ARG A 160 4.37 17.44 6.47
N ALA A 161 5.16 16.76 5.64
CA ALA A 161 5.20 15.31 5.66
C ALA A 161 5.75 14.75 6.99
N LYS A 162 5.26 13.59 7.40
CA LYS A 162 5.62 12.93 8.66
C LYS A 162 5.93 11.46 8.38
N LYS A 163 6.97 10.94 9.03
CA LYS A 163 7.18 9.49 9.14
C LYS A 163 6.55 9.02 10.44
N ILE A 164 5.62 8.08 10.34
CA ILE A 164 4.85 7.54 11.46
C ILE A 164 5.21 6.07 11.59
N ARG A 165 5.60 5.64 12.79
CA ARG A 165 5.78 4.21 13.08
C ARG A 165 4.40 3.58 13.23
N VAL A 166 4.17 2.50 12.49
CA VAL A 166 2.93 1.72 12.54
C VAL A 166 3.20 0.47 13.36
N ALA A 167 2.32 0.16 14.30
CA ALA A 167 2.33 -1.13 14.97
C ALA A 167 1.70 -2.16 14.02
N LEU A 168 2.50 -3.15 13.60
CA LEU A 168 1.97 -4.31 12.88
C LEU A 168 1.05 -5.10 13.80
N LEU A 169 0.03 -5.73 13.23
CA LEU A 169 -0.76 -6.71 13.98
C LEU A 169 0.12 -7.90 14.36
N GLU A 170 -0.13 -8.48 15.52
CA GLU A 170 0.50 -9.74 15.92
C GLU A 170 0.24 -10.84 14.87
N LYS A 171 1.24 -11.70 14.65
CA LYS A 171 1.19 -12.72 13.58
C LYS A 171 -0.05 -13.61 13.66
N ASP A 172 -0.42 -14.04 14.87
CA ASP A 172 -1.62 -14.86 15.08
C ASP A 172 -2.92 -14.10 14.79
N ALA A 173 -2.94 -12.79 15.05
CA ALA A 173 -4.11 -11.96 14.76
C ALA A 173 -4.28 -11.77 13.25
N ILE A 174 -3.20 -11.51 12.51
CA ILE A 174 -3.27 -11.36 11.05
C ILE A 174 -3.62 -12.69 10.37
N LEU A 175 -3.12 -13.84 10.87
CA LEU A 175 -3.52 -15.16 10.36
C LEU A 175 -5.01 -15.43 10.54
N LYS A 176 -5.61 -15.03 11.67
CA LYS A 176 -7.07 -15.11 11.87
C LYS A 176 -7.83 -14.24 10.89
N ILE A 177 -7.35 -13.02 10.65
CA ILE A 177 -7.97 -12.11 9.67
C ILE A 177 -7.89 -12.68 8.24
N ILE A 178 -6.75 -13.29 7.88
CA ILE A 178 -6.59 -13.99 6.60
C ILE A 178 -7.60 -15.13 6.48
N GLY A 179 -7.84 -15.90 7.55
CA GLY A 179 -8.89 -16.92 7.58
C GLY A 179 -10.29 -16.33 7.35
N ILE A 180 -10.61 -15.18 7.97
CA ILE A 180 -11.88 -14.49 7.72
C ILE A 180 -12.01 -14.04 6.25
N ILE A 181 -10.92 -13.56 5.64
CA ILE A 181 -10.90 -13.17 4.22
C ILE A 181 -11.17 -14.40 3.35
N GLU A 182 -10.53 -15.53 3.64
CA GLU A 182 -10.73 -16.80 2.94
C GLU A 182 -12.18 -17.28 3.05
N ASP A 183 -12.74 -17.28 4.25
CA ASP A 183 -14.14 -17.67 4.50
C ASP A 183 -15.14 -16.77 3.75
N LYS A 184 -14.91 -15.46 3.75
CA LYS A 184 -15.78 -14.50 3.05
C LYS A 184 -15.75 -14.66 1.52
N LEU A 185 -14.63 -15.12 0.97
CA LEU A 185 -14.51 -15.38 -0.47
C LEU A 185 -15.04 -16.76 -0.85
N GLY A 186 -14.85 -17.78 -0.01
CA GLY A 186 -15.36 -19.14 -0.23
C GLY A 186 -16.86 -19.30 0.04
N GLY A 187 -17.44 -18.47 0.91
CA GLY A 187 -18.87 -18.50 1.24
C GLY A 187 -19.82 -17.98 0.16
N GLY A 188 -19.29 -17.44 -0.95
CA GLY A 188 -20.07 -16.87 -2.05
C GLY A 188 -20.53 -17.85 -3.13
N GLU A 189 -20.15 -19.14 -3.05
CA GLU A 189 -20.50 -20.15 -4.07
C GLU A 189 -21.77 -20.97 -3.77
N ASN A 190 -22.54 -20.65 -2.71
CA ASN A 190 -23.71 -21.46 -2.30
C ASN A 190 -25.08 -20.76 -2.33
N ASP A 191 -25.19 -19.57 -2.92
CA ASP A 191 -26.48 -18.87 -3.08
C ASP A 191 -26.80 -18.59 -4.56
N GLU A 192 -27.00 -19.64 -5.36
CA GLU A 192 -27.82 -19.64 -6.59
C GLU A 192 -28.51 -21.00 -6.81
#